data_AF-A0A937B2U3-F1
#
_entry.id   AF-A0A937B2U3-F1
#
_cell.length_a   1.000
_cell.length_b   1.000
_cell.length_c   1.000
_cell.angle_alpha   90.00
_cell.angle_beta   90.00
_cell.angle_gamma   90.00
#
_symmetry.space_group_name_H-M   'P 1'
#
loop_
_entity.id
_entity.type
_entity.pdbx_description
1 polymer ?
#
loop_
_entity_poly.entity_id
_entity_poly.type
_entity_poly.pdbx_seq_one_letter_code
_entity_poly.pdbx_strand_id
1 'polypeptide(L)'
;GLPRRAVRIDGRTAQSQTALGRHVAAVWLTPQLDRLFLDGAGERRRFLDRLVTALHPEHAGDVAAYENALRQRARLLSEGNRDPHWFAALEDTMARHGVALAAARADTVQRLDAAARLGVGPFPRASLAMAGEVDGWVAGMAALDAEDRLRSELAAARLRDAEAGTTSCGPHRSDLRVRHLDLDLPAAEGSTGQQKAVLVSIALAHARLVALSRGRPPLLLLDEIAAHLDQERRVALFDEVVALGVQSWMTGTDAELFKPLLGRAQILRVTDGSIAAT
;
A
#
# COMPACT_ATOMS: atom_id res chain seq x y z
N GLY A 1 -11.54 28.32 -2.51
CA GLY A 1 -11.23 26.91 -2.16
C GLY A 1 -11.03 26.13 -3.44
N LEU A 2 -10.08 25.19 -3.48
CA LEU A 2 -9.87 24.32 -4.64
C LEU A 2 -11.15 23.51 -4.91
N PRO A 3 -11.50 23.24 -6.19
CA PRO A 3 -12.68 22.46 -6.52
C PRO A 3 -12.61 21.06 -5.90
N ARG A 4 -13.73 20.61 -5.32
CA ARG A 4 -13.83 19.27 -4.75
C ARG A 4 -13.66 18.25 -5.87
N ARG A 5 -12.70 17.32 -5.71
CA ARG A 5 -12.45 16.25 -6.68
C ARG A 5 -13.73 15.44 -6.91
N ALA A 6 -14.14 15.31 -8.16
CA ALA A 6 -15.32 14.56 -8.59
C ALA A 6 -14.90 13.34 -9.43
N VAL A 7 -15.55 12.19 -9.21
CA VAL A 7 -15.34 10.97 -10.00
C VAL A 7 -16.59 10.70 -10.81
N ARG A 8 -16.43 10.40 -12.10
CA ARG A 8 -17.53 10.00 -13.00
C ARG A 8 -17.24 8.61 -13.55
N ILE A 9 -18.24 7.72 -13.50
CA ILE A 9 -18.19 6.36 -14.05
C ILE A 9 -19.35 6.27 -15.04
N ASP A 10 -19.05 5.90 -16.29
CA ASP A 10 -20.02 5.86 -17.39
C ASP A 10 -20.82 7.17 -17.53
N GLY A 11 -20.13 8.30 -17.36
CA GLY A 11 -20.71 9.64 -17.41
C GLY A 11 -21.49 10.09 -16.17
N ARG A 12 -21.73 9.22 -15.18
CA ARG A 12 -22.48 9.53 -13.95
C ARG A 12 -21.56 9.84 -12.78
N THR A 13 -21.89 10.85 -11.98
CA THR A 13 -21.12 11.18 -10.77
C THR A 13 -21.24 10.08 -9.73
N ALA A 14 -20.10 9.56 -9.27
CA ALA A 14 -20.05 8.53 -8.23
C ALA A 14 -20.32 9.13 -6.84
N GLN A 15 -20.90 8.32 -5.94
CA GLN A 15 -21.19 8.74 -4.57
C GLN A 15 -19.92 8.91 -3.70
N SER A 16 -18.85 8.18 -4.03
CA SER A 16 -17.56 8.27 -3.36
C SER A 16 -16.41 8.24 -4.37
N GLN A 17 -15.26 8.79 -3.97
CA GLN A 17 -14.02 8.65 -4.77
C GLN A 17 -13.52 7.19 -4.80
N THR A 18 -13.82 6.42 -3.75
CA THR A 18 -13.43 5.00 -3.64
C THR A 18 -14.13 4.10 -4.66
N ALA A 19 -15.26 4.54 -5.22
CA ALA A 19 -15.99 3.79 -6.24
C ALA A 19 -15.13 3.44 -7.46
N LEU A 20 -14.16 4.29 -7.83
CA LEU A 20 -13.26 4.04 -8.96
C LEU A 20 -12.43 2.76 -8.78
N GLY A 21 -12.04 2.43 -7.55
CA GLY A 21 -11.23 1.25 -7.23
C GLY A 21 -11.90 -0.08 -7.60
N ARG A 22 -13.24 -0.09 -7.71
CA ARG A 22 -14.01 -1.25 -8.18
C ARG A 22 -13.84 -1.51 -9.67
N HIS A 23 -13.54 -0.47 -10.46
CA HIS A 23 -13.37 -0.56 -11.91
C HIS A 23 -11.91 -0.77 -12.32
N VAL A 24 -10.99 -0.06 -11.66
CA VAL A 24 -9.56 -0.05 -12.01
C VAL A 24 -8.72 -0.23 -10.74
N ALA A 25 -7.74 -1.13 -10.80
CA ALA A 25 -6.61 -1.18 -9.88
C ALA A 25 -5.35 -0.70 -10.59
N ALA A 26 -4.48 -0.03 -9.85
CA ALA A 26 -3.15 0.32 -10.31
C ALA A 26 -2.13 -0.06 -9.24
N VAL A 27 -1.02 -0.63 -9.69
CA VAL A 27 0.19 -0.86 -8.91
C VAL A 27 1.25 0.05 -9.50
N TRP A 28 1.97 0.79 -8.65
CA TRP A 28 2.99 1.70 -9.15
C TRP A 28 4.25 1.73 -8.30
N LEU A 29 5.36 1.97 -8.98
CA LEU A 29 6.66 2.24 -8.39
C LEU A 29 7.14 3.61 -8.87
N THR A 30 7.62 4.43 -7.93
CA THR A 30 8.21 5.74 -8.22
C THR A 30 9.57 5.85 -7.53
N PRO A 31 10.46 6.77 -7.96
CA PRO A 31 11.76 6.96 -7.33
C PRO A 31 11.70 7.22 -5.83
N GLN A 32 10.63 7.88 -5.34
CA GLN A 32 10.46 8.13 -3.90
C GLN A 32 10.31 6.84 -3.09
N LEU A 33 9.81 5.76 -3.69
CA LEU A 33 9.67 4.46 -3.02
C LEU A 33 11.01 3.72 -2.88
N ASP A 34 12.09 4.15 -3.53
CA ASP A 34 13.42 3.57 -3.32
C ASP A 34 13.88 3.72 -1.85
N ARG A 35 13.31 4.70 -1.12
CA ARG A 35 13.56 4.92 0.30
C ARG A 35 12.57 4.23 1.25
N LEU A 36 11.60 3.47 0.71
CA LEU A 36 10.48 2.91 1.49
C LEU A 36 10.91 2.15 2.76
N PHE A 37 12.00 1.39 2.67
CA PHE A 37 12.50 0.59 3.81
C PHE A 37 13.33 1.40 4.80
N LEU A 38 13.89 2.53 4.37
CA LEU A 38 14.66 3.46 5.22
C LEU A 38 13.77 4.49 5.92
N ASP A 39 12.65 4.84 5.30
CA ASP A 39 11.70 5.79 5.85
C ASP A 39 10.87 5.17 7.00
N GLY A 40 10.06 5.99 7.67
CA GLY A 40 9.27 5.54 8.82
C GLY A 40 8.15 4.56 8.45
N ALA A 41 7.63 3.84 9.46
CA ALA A 41 6.51 2.91 9.32
C ALA A 41 5.26 3.53 8.66
N GLY A 42 5.10 4.86 8.73
CA GLY A 42 4.05 5.59 8.02
C GLY A 42 4.09 5.42 6.50
N GLU A 43 5.27 5.51 5.88
CA GLU A 43 5.40 5.33 4.42
C GLU A 43 5.14 3.88 4.02
N ARG A 44 5.61 2.91 4.83
CA ARG A 44 5.33 1.48 4.65
C ARG A 44 3.85 1.16 4.79
N ARG A 45 3.15 1.74 5.76
CA ARG A 45 1.69 1.62 5.88
C ARG A 45 0.98 2.20 4.67
N ARG A 46 1.34 3.39 4.21
CA ARG A 46 0.73 3.98 3.00
C ARG A 46 0.99 3.13 1.76
N PHE A 47 2.18 2.57 1.62
CA PHE A 47 2.49 1.61 0.56
C PHE A 47 1.59 0.39 0.66
N LEU A 48 1.51 -0.23 1.83
CA LEU A 48 0.64 -1.38 2.07
C LEU A 48 -0.83 -1.06 1.80
N ASP A 49 -1.37 0.06 2.30
CA ASP A 49 -2.75 0.46 2.12
C ASP A 49 -3.13 0.61 0.64
N ARG A 50 -2.18 1.01 -0.21
CA ARG A 50 -2.37 1.02 -1.67
C ARG A 50 -2.46 -0.40 -2.23
N LEU A 51 -1.59 -1.30 -1.79
CA LEU A 51 -1.63 -2.71 -2.21
C LEU A 51 -2.94 -3.37 -1.77
N VAL A 52 -3.38 -3.12 -0.54
CA VAL A 52 -4.65 -3.62 -0.01
C VAL A 52 -5.81 -3.07 -0.84
N THR A 53 -5.84 -1.76 -1.11
CA THR A 53 -6.92 -1.11 -1.90
C THR A 53 -7.07 -1.71 -3.31
N ALA A 54 -5.97 -2.15 -3.92
CA ALA A 54 -6.03 -2.79 -5.23
C ALA A 54 -6.78 -4.13 -5.23
N LEU A 55 -6.76 -4.86 -4.10
CA LEU A 55 -7.47 -6.12 -3.87
C LEU A 55 -8.87 -5.89 -3.28
N HIS A 56 -8.95 -4.97 -2.32
CA HIS A 56 -10.11 -4.68 -1.45
C HIS A 56 -10.46 -3.19 -1.55
N PRO A 57 -11.25 -2.75 -2.55
CA PRO A 57 -11.50 -1.32 -2.82
C PRO A 57 -12.13 -0.53 -1.66
N GLU A 58 -12.87 -1.20 -0.78
CA GLU A 58 -13.48 -0.64 0.43
C GLU A 58 -12.44 -0.18 1.46
N HIS A 59 -11.23 -0.73 1.46
CA HIS A 59 -10.15 -0.40 2.40
C HIS A 59 -9.84 1.10 2.44
N ALA A 60 -9.91 1.79 1.30
CA ALA A 60 -9.69 3.23 1.23
C ALA A 60 -10.74 4.02 2.04
N GLY A 61 -11.96 3.51 2.15
CA GLY A 61 -13.01 4.07 2.99
C GLY A 61 -12.72 3.87 4.47
N ASP A 62 -12.30 2.67 4.87
CA ASP A 62 -11.95 2.35 6.26
C ASP A 62 -10.74 3.18 6.74
N VAL A 63 -9.70 3.30 5.92
CA VAL A 63 -8.54 4.16 6.22
C VAL A 63 -8.99 5.61 6.42
N ALA A 64 -9.80 6.16 5.52
CA ALA A 64 -10.26 7.55 5.62
C ALA A 64 -11.12 7.80 6.86
N ALA A 65 -12.04 6.88 7.18
CA ALA A 65 -12.90 6.96 8.35
C ALA A 65 -12.08 6.87 9.65
N TYR A 66 -11.16 5.90 9.73
CA TYR A 66 -10.27 5.71 10.87
C TYR A 66 -9.37 6.93 11.09
N GLU A 67 -8.68 7.42 10.07
CA GLU A 67 -7.79 8.59 10.19
C GLU A 67 -8.55 9.86 10.56
N ASN A 68 -9.78 10.03 10.06
CA ASN A 68 -10.61 11.16 10.44
C ASN A 68 -11.00 11.09 11.92
N ALA A 69 -11.47 9.93 12.39
CA ALA A 69 -11.80 9.73 13.80
C ALA A 69 -10.58 9.90 14.70
N LEU A 70 -9.40 9.40 14.28
CA LEU A 70 -8.13 9.58 14.97
C LEU A 70 -7.76 11.06 15.12
N ARG A 71 -7.86 11.86 14.04
CA ARG A 71 -7.61 13.31 14.09
C ARG A 71 -8.60 14.04 14.99
N GLN A 72 -9.88 13.68 14.92
CA GLN A 72 -10.91 14.28 15.79
C GLN A 72 -10.67 13.92 17.26
N ARG A 73 -10.28 12.68 17.57
CA ARG A 73 -9.92 12.26 18.93
C ARG A 73 -8.70 13.01 19.44
N ALA A 74 -7.64 13.13 18.64
CA ALA A 74 -6.44 13.89 19.02
C ALA A 74 -6.76 15.36 19.32
N ARG A 75 -7.62 15.97 18.51
CA ARG A 75 -8.12 17.34 18.76
C ARG A 75 -8.89 17.42 20.08
N LEU A 76 -9.82 16.50 20.31
CA LEU A 76 -10.64 16.44 21.53
C LEU A 76 -9.78 16.33 22.79
N LEU A 77 -8.74 15.49 22.75
CA LEU A 77 -7.75 15.35 23.81
C LEU A 77 -6.97 16.67 24.03
N SER A 78 -6.52 17.32 22.96
CA SER A 78 -5.72 18.55 23.04
C SER A 78 -6.50 19.77 23.56
N GLU A 79 -7.80 19.85 23.28
CA GLU A 79 -8.67 20.94 23.72
C GLU A 79 -9.10 20.78 25.19
N GLY A 80 -8.71 19.70 25.86
CA GLY A 80 -9.10 19.40 27.23
C GLY A 80 -10.60 19.09 27.39
N ASN A 81 -11.31 18.87 26.28
CA ASN A 81 -12.71 18.49 26.28
C ASN A 81 -12.85 17.06 26.86
N ARG A 82 -13.80 16.88 27.76
CA ARG A 82 -14.02 15.63 28.48
C ARG A 82 -15.36 14.98 28.18
N ASP A 83 -16.06 15.38 27.12
CA ASP A 83 -17.35 14.78 26.75
C ASP A 83 -17.20 13.26 26.50
N PRO A 84 -17.69 12.41 27.42
CA PRO A 84 -17.51 10.97 27.31
C PRO A 84 -18.26 10.36 26.13
N HIS A 85 -19.38 10.98 25.71
CA HIS A 85 -20.20 10.48 24.59
C HIS A 85 -19.50 10.74 23.26
N TRP A 86 -18.88 11.91 23.11
CA TRP A 86 -18.11 12.21 21.89
C TRP A 86 -16.89 11.29 21.77
N PHE A 87 -16.14 11.08 22.86
CA PHE A 87 -15.06 10.08 22.85
C PHE A 87 -15.59 8.70 22.47
N ALA A 88 -16.67 8.23 23.09
CA ALA A 88 -17.23 6.90 22.79
C ALA A 88 -17.62 6.74 21.31
N ALA A 89 -18.24 7.77 20.70
CA ALA A 89 -18.60 7.73 19.29
C ALA A 89 -17.38 7.68 18.35
N LEU A 90 -16.33 8.45 18.66
CA LEU A 90 -15.07 8.43 17.91
C LEU A 90 -14.35 7.10 18.08
N GLU A 91 -14.25 6.59 19.30
CA GLU A 91 -13.55 5.35 19.63
C GLU A 91 -14.27 4.13 19.06
N ASP A 92 -15.60 4.15 18.99
CA ASP A 92 -16.37 3.13 18.29
C ASP A 92 -16.13 3.15 16.77
N THR A 93 -16.04 4.34 16.17
CA THR A 93 -15.65 4.50 14.76
C THR A 93 -14.23 4.00 14.51
N MET A 94 -13.30 4.34 15.41
CA MET A 94 -11.91 3.88 15.37
C MET A 94 -11.81 2.36 15.55
N ALA A 95 -12.62 1.76 16.43
CA ALA A 95 -12.62 0.33 16.66
C ALA A 95 -13.07 -0.42 15.39
N ARG A 96 -14.26 -0.10 14.88
CA ARG A 96 -14.84 -0.75 13.69
C ARG A 96 -13.94 -0.66 12.46
N HIS A 97 -13.58 0.56 12.06
CA HIS A 97 -12.74 0.74 10.87
C HIS A 97 -11.28 0.31 11.12
N GLY A 98 -10.80 0.42 12.36
CA GLY A 98 -9.45 0.02 12.72
C GLY A 98 -9.24 -1.50 12.66
N VAL A 99 -10.23 -2.28 13.10
CA VAL A 99 -10.18 -3.74 12.99
C VAL A 99 -10.36 -4.18 11.54
N ALA A 100 -11.31 -3.59 10.81
CA ALA A 100 -11.50 -3.88 9.38
C ALA A 100 -10.22 -3.65 8.57
N LEU A 101 -9.56 -2.50 8.75
CA LEU A 101 -8.33 -2.17 8.02
C LEU A 101 -7.15 -3.08 8.43
N ALA A 102 -7.05 -3.47 9.71
CA ALA A 102 -6.02 -4.40 10.18
C ALA A 102 -6.22 -5.80 9.60
N ALA A 103 -7.47 -6.29 9.56
CA ALA A 103 -7.81 -7.58 8.97
C ALA A 103 -7.50 -7.62 7.45
N ALA A 104 -7.87 -6.57 6.71
CA ALA A 104 -7.58 -6.46 5.27
C ALA A 104 -6.08 -6.40 4.98
N ARG A 105 -5.30 -5.70 5.82
CA ARG A 105 -3.83 -5.72 5.77
C ARG A 105 -3.26 -7.10 6.03
N ALA A 106 -3.73 -7.80 7.07
CA ALA A 106 -3.26 -9.13 7.43
C ALA A 106 -3.51 -10.15 6.30
N ASP A 107 -4.72 -10.18 5.73
CA ASP A 107 -5.07 -11.03 4.57
C ASP A 107 -4.17 -10.73 3.36
N THR A 108 -4.00 -9.45 3.03
CA THR A 108 -3.16 -9.03 1.91
C THR A 108 -1.70 -9.44 2.12
N VAL A 109 -1.15 -9.20 3.32
CA VAL A 109 0.25 -9.54 3.66
C VAL A 109 0.45 -11.05 3.66
N GLN A 110 -0.50 -11.84 4.16
CA GLN A 110 -0.41 -13.30 4.14
C GLN A 110 -0.33 -13.85 2.70
N ARG A 111 -1.22 -13.39 1.82
CA ARG A 111 -1.21 -13.81 0.40
C ARG A 111 0.04 -13.33 -0.33
N LEU A 112 0.48 -12.11 -0.04
CA LEU A 112 1.65 -11.51 -0.67
C LEU A 112 2.96 -12.12 -0.18
N ASP A 113 3.08 -12.49 1.11
CA ASP A 113 4.22 -13.25 1.65
C ASP A 113 4.34 -14.60 0.94
N ALA A 114 3.23 -15.33 0.80
CA ALA A 114 3.22 -16.60 0.06
C ALA A 114 3.68 -16.43 -1.39
N ALA A 115 3.20 -15.39 -2.10
CA ALA A 115 3.60 -15.11 -3.48
C ALA A 115 5.06 -14.65 -3.60
N ALA A 116 5.53 -13.75 -2.73
CA ALA A 116 6.88 -13.19 -2.76
C ALA A 116 7.96 -14.22 -2.40
N ARG A 117 7.60 -15.26 -1.64
CA ARG A 117 8.48 -16.41 -1.34
C ARG A 117 8.73 -17.31 -2.54
N LEU A 118 7.83 -17.36 -3.52
CA LEU A 118 8.03 -18.18 -4.73
C LEU A 118 9.13 -17.60 -5.63
N GLY A 119 9.38 -16.30 -5.55
CA GLY A 119 10.34 -15.59 -6.39
C GLY A 119 9.79 -15.25 -7.77
N VAL A 120 10.46 -14.31 -8.43
CA VAL A 120 10.10 -13.83 -9.77
C VAL A 120 11.40 -13.59 -10.54
N GLY A 121 11.76 -14.50 -11.44
CA GLY A 121 13.01 -14.41 -12.21
C GLY A 121 14.25 -14.14 -11.32
N PRO A 122 15.11 -13.17 -11.67
CA PRO A 122 16.31 -12.80 -10.90
C PRO A 122 16.01 -11.84 -9.73
N PHE A 123 14.73 -11.55 -9.45
CA PHE A 123 14.36 -10.73 -8.30
C PHE A 123 14.37 -11.57 -7.01
N PRO A 124 14.84 -10.98 -5.90
CA PRO A 124 15.00 -11.70 -4.66
C PRO A 124 13.66 -12.15 -4.09
N ARG A 125 13.68 -13.30 -3.40
CA ARG A 125 12.55 -13.74 -2.59
C ARG A 125 12.43 -12.84 -1.37
N ALA A 126 11.19 -12.55 -0.99
CA ALA A 126 10.92 -11.71 0.18
C ALA A 126 9.93 -12.38 1.13
N SER A 127 10.07 -12.06 2.41
CA SER A 127 9.03 -12.33 3.41
C SER A 127 8.44 -11.02 3.91
N LEU A 128 7.14 -11.02 4.13
CA LEU A 128 6.36 -9.89 4.61
C LEU A 128 5.59 -10.31 5.86
N ALA A 129 5.55 -9.44 6.87
CA ALA A 129 4.78 -9.67 8.08
C ALA A 129 4.23 -8.35 8.63
N MET A 130 3.00 -8.41 9.15
CA MET A 130 2.45 -7.32 9.95
C MET A 130 3.05 -7.35 11.36
N ALA A 131 3.36 -6.17 11.90
CA ALA A 131 3.89 -6.00 13.24
C ALA A 131 3.15 -4.87 13.95
N GLY A 132 2.23 -5.23 14.84
CA GLY A 132 1.45 -4.29 15.63
C GLY A 132 0.52 -5.05 16.57
N GLU A 133 0.07 -4.36 17.62
CA GLU A 133 -0.75 -4.99 18.65
C GLU A 133 -2.11 -5.44 18.08
N VAL A 134 -2.79 -4.55 17.36
CA VAL A 134 -4.07 -4.85 16.70
C VAL A 134 -3.92 -5.95 15.65
N ASP A 135 -2.78 -6.01 14.95
CA ASP A 135 -2.49 -7.07 13.98
C ASP A 135 -2.44 -8.46 14.65
N GLY A 136 -1.91 -8.52 15.87
CA GLY A 136 -1.91 -9.75 16.68
C GLY A 136 -3.32 -10.15 17.15
N TRP A 137 -4.19 -9.18 17.42
CA TRP A 137 -5.58 -9.45 17.79
C TRP A 137 -6.37 -10.03 16.61
N VAL A 138 -6.34 -9.38 15.44
CA VAL A 138 -7.08 -9.86 14.27
C VAL A 138 -6.62 -11.23 13.78
N ALA A 139 -5.39 -11.65 14.11
CA ALA A 139 -4.89 -12.98 13.82
C ALA A 139 -5.35 -14.07 14.83
N GLY A 140 -5.75 -13.67 16.05
CA GLY A 140 -5.96 -14.59 17.17
C GLY A 140 -7.35 -14.59 17.80
N MET A 141 -8.24 -13.65 17.44
CA MET A 141 -9.60 -13.56 17.98
C MET A 141 -10.62 -13.12 16.93
N ALA A 142 -11.91 -13.21 17.27
CA ALA A 142 -12.97 -12.75 16.39
C ALA A 142 -12.93 -11.22 16.22
N ALA A 143 -13.38 -10.72 15.06
CA ALA A 143 -13.35 -9.30 14.76
C ALA A 143 -14.12 -8.46 15.81
N LEU A 144 -15.29 -8.93 16.26
CA LEU A 144 -16.08 -8.26 17.29
C LEU A 144 -15.32 -8.17 18.63
N ASP A 145 -14.62 -9.23 19.02
CA ASP A 145 -13.80 -9.21 20.25
C ASP A 145 -12.62 -8.23 20.11
N ALA A 146 -12.00 -8.15 18.94
CA ALA A 146 -10.94 -7.20 18.65
C ALA A 146 -11.46 -5.75 18.65
N GLU A 147 -12.67 -5.50 18.17
CA GLU A 147 -13.33 -4.18 18.22
C GLU A 147 -13.63 -3.77 19.66
N ASP A 148 -14.23 -4.67 20.44
CA ASP A 148 -14.53 -4.44 21.86
C ASP A 148 -13.26 -4.16 22.67
N ARG A 149 -12.20 -4.93 22.41
CA ARG A 149 -10.89 -4.71 23.02
C ARG A 149 -10.31 -3.36 22.63
N LEU A 150 -10.28 -3.02 21.34
CA LEU A 150 -9.75 -1.73 20.87
C LEU A 150 -10.52 -0.55 21.48
N ARG A 151 -11.85 -0.65 21.57
CA ARG A 151 -12.69 0.37 22.24
C ARG A 151 -12.31 0.53 23.71
N SER A 152 -12.14 -0.58 24.43
CA SER A 152 -11.75 -0.57 25.84
C SER A 152 -10.36 0.04 26.05
N GLU A 153 -9.37 -0.36 25.25
CA GLU A 153 -8.00 0.16 25.32
C GLU A 153 -7.93 1.67 25.02
N LEU A 154 -8.66 2.13 23.99
CA LEU A 154 -8.74 3.55 23.67
C LEU A 154 -9.38 4.37 24.80
N ALA A 155 -10.44 3.86 25.42
CA ALA A 155 -11.11 4.52 26.54
C ALA A 155 -10.21 4.59 27.79
N ALA A 156 -9.51 3.50 28.10
CA ALA A 156 -8.60 3.43 29.25
C ALA A 156 -7.33 4.28 29.05
N ALA A 157 -6.94 4.54 27.80
CA ALA A 157 -5.75 5.31 27.47
C ALA A 157 -5.97 6.83 27.37
N ARG A 158 -7.22 7.34 27.45
CA ARG A 158 -7.54 8.77 27.21
C ARG A 158 -6.64 9.75 27.97
N LEU A 159 -6.43 9.54 29.27
CA LEU A 159 -5.58 10.44 30.07
C LEU A 159 -4.12 10.42 29.60
N ARG A 160 -3.55 9.22 29.42
CA ARG A 160 -2.16 9.05 28.95
C ARG A 160 -1.98 9.61 27.54
N ASP A 161 -2.96 9.42 26.66
CA ASP A 161 -2.93 9.92 25.29
C ASP A 161 -3.04 11.45 25.24
N ALA A 162 -3.80 12.07 26.16
CA ALA A 162 -3.87 13.53 26.30
C ALA A 162 -2.52 14.11 26.72
N GLU A 163 -1.86 13.49 27.72
CA GLU A 163 -0.54 13.90 28.19
C GLU A 163 0.55 13.71 27.12
N ALA A 164 0.49 12.60 26.38
CA ALA A 164 1.45 12.29 25.32
C ALA A 164 1.18 13.04 23.99
N GLY A 165 0.02 13.68 23.85
CA GLY A 165 -0.40 14.35 22.61
C GLY A 165 -0.61 13.41 21.42
N THR A 166 -0.77 12.11 21.66
CA THR A 166 -0.88 11.10 20.61
C THR A 166 -1.70 9.92 21.07
N THR A 167 -2.39 9.22 20.15
CA THR A 167 -3.15 8.02 20.49
C THR A 167 -2.22 6.81 20.57
N SER A 168 -2.17 6.13 21.70
CA SER A 168 -1.19 5.06 21.95
C SER A 168 -1.52 3.72 21.28
N CYS A 169 -2.79 3.40 21.06
CA CYS A 169 -3.24 2.11 20.51
C CYS A 169 -4.00 2.25 19.19
N GLY A 170 -3.83 1.28 18.29
CA GLY A 170 -4.56 1.19 17.03
C GLY A 170 -3.67 0.82 15.82
N PRO A 171 -4.27 0.47 14.67
CA PRO A 171 -3.54 0.04 13.48
C PRO A 171 -2.70 1.14 12.79
N HIS A 172 -2.80 2.40 13.23
CA HIS A 172 -1.86 3.45 12.82
C HIS A 172 -0.47 3.28 13.45
N ARG A 173 -0.33 2.39 14.45
CA ARG A 173 0.94 2.01 15.07
C ARG A 173 1.59 0.78 14.44
N SER A 174 0.85 0.03 13.61
CA SER A 174 1.35 -1.15 12.90
C SER A 174 2.49 -0.82 11.94
N ASP A 175 3.35 -1.81 11.67
CA ASP A 175 4.41 -1.72 10.70
C ASP A 175 4.40 -2.94 9.76
N LEU A 176 4.84 -2.72 8.52
CA LEU A 176 5.12 -3.79 7.56
C LEU A 176 6.59 -4.14 7.66
N ARG A 177 6.90 -5.35 8.15
CA ARG A 177 8.26 -5.88 8.17
C ARG A 177 8.51 -6.66 6.89
N VAL A 178 9.63 -6.37 6.24
CA VAL A 178 10.07 -7.05 5.02
C VAL A 178 11.47 -7.59 5.20
N ARG A 179 11.70 -8.85 4.82
CA ARG A 179 13.02 -9.50 4.82
C ARG A 179 13.40 -9.94 3.42
N HIS A 180 14.67 -9.76 3.07
CA HIS A 180 15.28 -10.35 1.88
C HIS A 180 15.67 -11.79 2.21
N LEU A 181 14.97 -12.77 1.66
CA LEU A 181 15.12 -14.17 2.06
C LEU A 181 16.43 -14.79 1.57
N ASP A 182 16.92 -14.40 0.40
CA ASP A 182 18.16 -15.01 -0.13
C ASP A 182 19.43 -14.56 0.59
N LEU A 183 19.36 -13.43 1.31
CA LEU A 183 20.46 -12.89 2.13
C LEU A 183 20.17 -12.99 3.63
N ASP A 184 18.99 -13.49 3.99
CA ASP A 184 18.43 -13.55 5.34
C ASP A 184 18.65 -12.27 6.19
N LEU A 185 18.28 -11.12 5.63
CA LEU A 185 18.38 -9.83 6.33
C LEU A 185 17.10 -9.01 6.22
N PRO A 186 16.81 -8.11 7.17
CA PRO A 186 15.77 -7.11 7.00
C PRO A 186 16.01 -6.26 5.75
N ALA A 187 14.98 -6.01 4.94
CA ALA A 187 15.15 -5.31 3.66
C ALA A 187 15.82 -3.93 3.84
N ALA A 188 15.55 -3.24 4.96
CA ALA A 188 16.16 -1.94 5.31
C ALA A 188 17.70 -1.99 5.48
N GLU A 189 18.27 -3.15 5.76
CA GLU A 189 19.71 -3.35 5.94
C GLU A 189 20.43 -3.71 4.62
N GLY A 190 19.67 -3.99 3.56
CA GLY A 190 20.24 -4.25 2.23
C GLY A 190 20.78 -2.99 1.57
N SER A 191 21.64 -3.15 0.57
CA SER A 191 22.08 -2.05 -0.30
C SER A 191 20.89 -1.43 -1.06
N THR A 192 21.03 -0.20 -1.55
CA THR A 192 19.96 0.47 -2.34
C THR A 192 19.47 -0.39 -3.51
N GLY A 193 20.38 -1.10 -4.20
CA GLY A 193 20.03 -2.02 -5.29
C GLY A 193 19.27 -3.26 -4.80
N GLN A 194 19.60 -3.80 -3.63
CA GLN A 194 18.89 -4.92 -3.01
C GLN A 194 17.49 -4.50 -2.54
N GLN A 195 17.39 -3.34 -1.90
CA GLN A 195 16.11 -2.73 -1.50
C GLN A 195 15.18 -2.56 -2.70
N LYS A 196 15.69 -1.97 -3.79
CA LYS A 196 14.91 -1.78 -5.01
C LYS A 196 14.47 -3.11 -5.63
N ALA A 197 15.35 -4.11 -5.67
CA ALA A 197 15.00 -5.42 -6.20
C ALA A 197 13.91 -6.13 -5.37
N VAL A 198 13.95 -6.01 -4.04
CA VAL A 198 12.87 -6.50 -3.15
C VAL A 198 11.57 -5.75 -3.42
N LEU A 199 11.61 -4.43 -3.59
CA LEU A 199 10.44 -3.62 -3.91
C LEU A 199 9.80 -4.03 -5.25
N VAL A 200 10.61 -4.25 -6.29
CA VAL A 200 10.14 -4.76 -7.59
C VAL A 200 9.54 -6.16 -7.46
N SER A 201 10.20 -7.06 -6.72
CA SER A 201 9.68 -8.40 -6.42
C SER A 201 8.28 -8.34 -5.80
N ILE A 202 8.10 -7.49 -4.79
CA ILE A 202 6.81 -7.27 -4.12
C ILE A 202 5.76 -6.72 -5.09
N ALA A 203 6.11 -5.74 -5.93
CA ALA A 203 5.17 -5.16 -6.90
C ALA A 203 4.73 -6.16 -7.96
N LEU A 204 5.65 -6.99 -8.48
CA LEU A 204 5.33 -8.04 -9.46
C LEU A 204 4.48 -9.16 -8.84
N ALA A 205 4.83 -9.61 -7.64
CA ALA A 205 4.05 -10.59 -6.89
C ALA A 205 2.64 -10.08 -6.59
N HIS A 206 2.51 -8.79 -6.23
CA HIS A 206 1.23 -8.16 -5.99
C HIS A 206 0.40 -7.98 -7.27
N ALA A 207 1.01 -7.59 -8.39
CA ALA A 207 0.32 -7.49 -9.68
C ALA A 207 -0.28 -8.84 -10.12
N ARG A 208 0.48 -9.93 -9.94
CA ARG A 208 -0.02 -11.32 -10.12
C ARG A 208 -1.20 -11.62 -9.21
N LEU A 209 -1.07 -11.31 -7.92
CA LEU A 209 -2.12 -11.56 -6.94
C LEU A 209 -3.42 -10.80 -7.27
N VAL A 210 -3.31 -9.55 -7.73
CA VAL A 210 -4.47 -8.76 -8.18
C VAL A 210 -5.11 -9.38 -9.41
N ALA A 211 -4.31 -9.80 -10.41
CA ALA A 211 -4.81 -10.45 -11.61
C ALA A 211 -5.61 -11.72 -11.27
N LEU A 212 -5.06 -12.57 -10.40
CA LEU A 212 -5.71 -13.80 -9.94
C LEU A 212 -6.97 -13.52 -9.12
N SER A 213 -6.92 -12.56 -8.19
CA SER A 213 -8.04 -12.30 -7.27
C SER A 213 -9.22 -11.58 -7.95
N ARG A 214 -8.95 -10.71 -8.93
CA ARG A 214 -9.99 -9.91 -9.60
C ARG A 214 -10.42 -10.45 -10.96
N GLY A 215 -9.76 -11.51 -11.46
CA GLY A 215 -9.94 -12.02 -12.82
C GLY A 215 -9.55 -11.01 -13.92
N ARG A 216 -8.86 -9.92 -13.55
CA ARG A 216 -8.36 -8.90 -14.47
C ARG A 216 -7.05 -8.31 -13.91
N PRO A 217 -6.01 -8.12 -14.74
CA PRO A 217 -4.76 -7.53 -14.29
C PRO A 217 -4.92 -6.06 -13.86
N PRO A 218 -4.10 -5.56 -12.92
CA PRO A 218 -4.02 -4.12 -12.65
C PRO A 218 -3.29 -3.38 -13.77
N LEU A 219 -3.43 -2.05 -13.79
CA LEU A 219 -2.45 -1.19 -14.45
C LEU A 219 -1.13 -1.26 -13.70
N LEU A 220 -0.02 -1.34 -14.41
CA LEU A 220 1.32 -1.28 -13.82
C LEU A 220 2.01 0.01 -14.25
N LEU A 221 2.35 0.89 -13.31
CA LEU A 221 2.96 2.19 -13.60
C LEU A 221 4.36 2.24 -12.98
N LEU A 222 5.40 2.17 -13.81
CA LEU A 222 6.79 2.07 -13.36
C LEU A 222 7.58 3.32 -13.76
N ASP A 223 7.76 4.23 -12.82
CA ASP A 223 8.42 5.51 -13.07
C ASP A 223 9.93 5.41 -12.84
N GLU A 224 10.72 5.77 -13.85
CA GLU A 224 12.20 5.68 -13.89
C GLU A 224 12.76 4.30 -13.47
N ILE A 225 12.03 3.23 -13.81
CA ILE A 225 12.37 1.90 -13.28
C ILE A 225 13.64 1.31 -13.91
N ALA A 226 13.91 1.62 -15.18
CA ALA A 226 14.94 0.97 -15.97
C ALA A 226 16.37 1.46 -15.63
N ALA A 227 16.50 2.69 -15.12
CA ALA A 227 17.79 3.34 -14.84
C ALA A 227 18.54 2.73 -13.64
N HIS A 228 17.83 2.00 -12.78
CA HIS A 228 18.35 1.53 -11.49
C HIS A 228 18.42 0.00 -11.38
N LEU A 229 18.19 -0.70 -12.50
CA LEU A 229 18.34 -2.15 -12.61
C LEU A 229 19.55 -2.46 -13.49
N ASP A 230 20.29 -3.50 -13.12
CA ASP A 230 21.25 -4.13 -14.03
C ASP A 230 20.54 -4.72 -15.26
N GLN A 231 21.34 -5.06 -16.28
CA GLN A 231 20.82 -5.56 -17.56
C GLN A 231 19.97 -6.82 -17.39
N GLU A 232 20.37 -7.75 -16.53
CA GLU A 232 19.68 -9.02 -16.31
C GLU A 232 18.29 -8.78 -15.70
N ARG A 233 18.23 -8.04 -14.59
CA ARG A 233 16.97 -7.70 -13.93
C ARG A 233 16.05 -6.85 -14.78
N ARG A 234 16.61 -5.95 -15.61
CA ARG A 234 15.81 -5.14 -16.52
C ARG A 234 15.13 -5.99 -17.60
N VAL A 235 15.86 -6.91 -18.22
CA VAL A 235 15.28 -7.86 -19.19
C VAL A 235 14.21 -8.70 -18.52
N ALA A 236 14.50 -9.25 -17.33
CA ALA A 236 13.54 -10.07 -16.61
C ALA A 236 12.28 -9.29 -16.18
N LEU A 237 12.40 -8.03 -15.75
CA LEU A 237 11.25 -7.16 -15.48
C LEU A 237 10.35 -7.06 -16.71
N PHE A 238 10.94 -6.78 -17.88
CA PHE A 238 10.20 -6.62 -19.12
C PHE A 238 9.52 -7.91 -19.56
N ASP A 239 10.22 -9.04 -19.44
CA ASP A 239 9.65 -10.36 -19.73
C ASP A 239 8.48 -10.69 -18.82
N GLU A 240 8.61 -10.40 -17.54
CA GLU A 240 7.55 -10.62 -16.56
C GLU A 240 6.34 -9.74 -16.83
N VAL A 241 6.54 -8.45 -17.12
CA VAL A 241 5.44 -7.55 -17.45
C VAL A 241 4.67 -8.00 -18.70
N VAL A 242 5.40 -8.43 -19.73
CA VAL A 242 4.77 -8.96 -20.96
C VAL A 242 4.02 -10.27 -20.67
N ALA A 243 4.62 -11.19 -19.90
CA ALA A 243 4.01 -12.47 -19.54
C ALA A 243 2.75 -12.31 -18.69
N LEU A 244 2.70 -11.28 -17.84
CA LEU A 244 1.52 -10.96 -17.04
C LEU A 244 0.32 -10.47 -17.86
N GLY A 245 0.54 -10.04 -19.10
CA GLY A 245 -0.53 -9.45 -19.92
C GLY A 245 -1.15 -8.19 -19.30
N VAL A 246 -0.41 -7.53 -18.40
CA VAL A 246 -0.85 -6.28 -17.75
C VAL A 246 -0.68 -5.11 -18.71
N GLN A 247 -1.57 -4.12 -18.65
CA GLN A 247 -1.28 -2.84 -19.28
C GLN A 247 -0.25 -2.10 -18.42
N SER A 248 0.97 -1.97 -18.93
CA SER A 248 2.07 -1.33 -18.23
C SER A 248 2.49 -0.02 -18.90
N TRP A 249 2.75 0.99 -18.09
CA TRP A 249 3.38 2.24 -18.49
C TRP A 249 4.72 2.35 -17.78
N MET A 250 5.77 2.63 -18.53
CA MET A 250 7.11 2.80 -17.99
C MET A 250 7.70 4.12 -18.49
N THR A 251 8.43 4.82 -17.64
CA THR A 251 9.15 6.04 -18.00
C THR A 251 10.65 5.85 -17.83
N GLY A 252 11.40 6.60 -18.62
CA GLY A 252 12.84 6.72 -18.48
C GLY A 252 13.38 7.75 -19.45
N THR A 253 14.57 8.26 -19.13
CA THR A 253 15.24 9.32 -19.91
C THR A 253 16.09 8.81 -21.07
N ASP A 254 16.44 7.52 -21.08
CA ASP A 254 17.29 6.88 -22.09
C ASP A 254 16.57 5.73 -22.78
N ALA A 255 16.35 5.87 -24.09
CA ALA A 255 15.70 4.86 -24.93
C ALA A 255 16.51 3.55 -25.03
N GLU A 256 17.83 3.60 -24.85
CA GLU A 256 18.70 2.43 -24.90
C GLU A 256 18.36 1.40 -23.82
N LEU A 257 17.93 1.88 -22.63
CA LEU A 257 17.51 1.03 -21.53
C LEU A 257 16.27 0.19 -21.88
N PHE A 258 15.44 0.67 -22.82
CA PHE A 258 14.20 0.01 -23.26
C PHE A 258 14.39 -0.83 -24.53
N LYS A 259 15.60 -0.93 -25.09
CA LYS A 259 15.89 -1.78 -26.26
C LYS A 259 15.30 -3.20 -26.18
N PRO A 260 15.33 -3.91 -25.03
CA PRO A 260 14.76 -5.26 -24.97
C PRO A 260 13.22 -5.32 -25.13
N LEU A 261 12.52 -4.18 -25.08
CA LEU A 261 11.08 -4.06 -25.34
C LEU A 261 10.74 -3.68 -26.80
N LEU A 262 11.74 -3.45 -27.67
CA LEU A 262 11.48 -3.16 -29.08
C LEU A 262 10.68 -4.30 -29.74
N GLY A 263 9.62 -3.94 -30.46
CA GLY A 263 8.69 -4.89 -31.06
C GLY A 263 7.70 -5.55 -30.08
N ARG A 264 7.82 -5.29 -28.77
CA ARG A 264 6.95 -5.81 -27.71
C ARG A 264 6.19 -4.73 -26.96
N ALA A 265 6.57 -3.46 -27.13
CA ALA A 265 5.93 -2.29 -26.54
C ALA A 265 5.83 -1.15 -27.55
N GLN A 266 4.86 -0.26 -27.31
CA GLN A 266 4.79 1.03 -27.99
C GLN A 266 5.75 2.01 -27.29
N ILE A 267 6.65 2.64 -28.05
CA ILE A 267 7.57 3.65 -27.53
C ILE A 267 7.03 5.04 -27.87
N LEU A 268 6.78 5.84 -26.83
CA LEU A 268 6.24 7.18 -26.94
C LEU A 268 7.28 8.19 -26.47
N ARG A 269 7.51 9.24 -27.26
CA ARG A 269 8.36 10.36 -26.89
C ARG A 269 7.50 11.45 -26.26
N VAL A 270 7.92 11.93 -25.10
CA VAL A 270 7.29 13.07 -24.41
C VAL A 270 8.20 14.28 -24.52
N THR A 271 7.67 15.42 -24.96
CA THR A 271 8.42 16.69 -25.08
C THR A 271 7.46 17.85 -24.86
N ASP A 272 7.81 18.79 -23.96
CA ASP A 272 7.01 19.98 -23.63
C ASP A 272 5.53 19.69 -23.32
N GLY A 273 5.26 18.62 -22.56
CA GLY A 273 3.90 18.19 -22.21
C GLY A 273 3.10 17.54 -23.34
N SER A 274 3.70 17.34 -24.51
CA SER A 274 3.11 16.66 -25.66
C SER A 274 3.65 15.24 -25.82
N ILE A 275 2.82 14.33 -26.32
CA ILE A 275 3.16 12.92 -26.55
C ILE A 275 3.12 12.64 -28.06
N ALA A 276 4.19 12.07 -28.61
CA ALA A 276 4.26 11.61 -29.99
C ALA A 276 4.70 10.13 -30.03
N ALA A 277 4.13 9.35 -30.96
CA ALA A 277 4.63 8.00 -31.22
C ALA A 277 6.00 8.08 -31.91
N THR A 278 6.93 7.22 -31.50
CA THR A 278 8.25 7.08 -32.14
C THR A 278 8.18 6.09 -33.30
#